data_AF-A0A955YSK5-F1
#
_entry.id   AF-A0A955YSK5-F1
#
_cell.length_a   1.000
_cell.length_b   1.000
_cell.length_c   1.000
_cell.angle_alpha   90.00
_cell.angle_beta   90.00
_cell.angle_gamma   90.00
#
_symmetry.space_group_name_H-M   'P 1'
#
loop_
_entity.id
_entity.type
_entity.pdbx_description
1 polymer ?
#
loop_
_entity_poly.entity_id
_entity_poly.type
_entity_poly.pdbx_seq_one_letter_code
_entity_poly.pdbx_strand_id
1 'polypeptide(L)'
;MGRTGAPDASRGGEDAGMSEVDDACRPPTHMIVRLLGSDSLFRVGWTGLGHGFSFASDSAVAVELRGCTADCTECLFRGPVDLPLEVGSAGPVNHHRCANDTSRACTADADCAASVGGSCEFYLGPSFAVDFDKNGEREACAQIQFKEIESDRDRAPIQGTVNLVDGQVSFSHFGLAIQQGTLCGQCEGDDMLFDGKRDGTCAHPPPPTGTDPAPRDGKACETHTVAAGGWFASYDCPAGPGVLGDIELDLGVSGLSTPGVEWTLTAASPACEQDPDKKCWCGECSNPPGQPCRDSGDCATGAVCGAAANSAPSGCLDTCVATDEDRGVGTCSTLFGQQSCFLGDGAEGSTMKALGRQDPFEGGRSQSRVATLACFSGAPDGEDGTIHQLLGFPAPSAIEAELELTLLGGDYSK
;
A
#
# COMPACT_ATOMS: atom_id res chain seq x y z
N MET A 1 43.86 61.47 22.49
CA MET A 1 43.53 62.76 21.84
C MET A 1 42.15 62.56 21.21
N GLY A 2 41.06 62.90 21.89
CA GLY A 2 40.47 64.25 21.88
C GLY A 2 39.85 64.51 20.50
N ARG A 3 38.54 64.51 20.28
CA ARG A 3 37.59 65.60 20.58
C ARG A 3 36.20 65.19 20.03
N THR A 4 35.11 65.30 20.81
CA THR A 4 34.02 66.33 20.71
C THR A 4 33.39 66.44 19.30
N GLY A 5 32.09 66.38 19.05
CA GLY A 5 30.89 66.50 19.87
C GLY A 5 29.81 67.27 19.08
N ALA A 6 28.57 66.78 19.11
CA ALA A 6 27.28 67.50 19.01
C ALA A 6 26.77 67.98 17.61
N PRO A 7 25.52 68.47 17.49
CA PRO A 7 24.26 67.69 17.56
C PRO A 7 23.21 68.10 16.50
N ASP A 8 22.05 67.42 16.54
CA ASP A 8 20.68 67.93 16.32
C ASP A 8 20.15 68.19 14.89
N ALA A 9 19.02 67.54 14.55
CA ALA A 9 17.78 68.20 14.11
C ALA A 9 16.75 67.19 13.57
N SER A 10 15.70 67.01 14.37
CA SER A 10 14.32 66.60 14.05
C SER A 10 13.80 66.71 12.61
N ARG A 11 13.03 65.70 12.19
CA ARG A 11 11.73 65.76 11.44
C ARG A 11 11.35 64.30 11.14
N GLY A 12 10.31 63.72 11.73
CA GLY A 12 8.91 64.06 11.45
C GLY A 12 8.54 63.50 10.08
N GLY A 13 8.14 62.22 10.02
CA GLY A 13 7.82 61.54 8.77
C GLY A 13 7.19 60.17 9.02
N GLU A 14 5.85 60.19 9.04
CA GLU A 14 4.94 59.13 8.59
C GLU A 14 5.13 57.72 9.13
N ASP A 15 4.12 57.30 9.91
CA ASP A 15 3.68 55.93 10.10
C ASP A 15 3.52 55.24 8.72
N ALA A 16 4.64 54.80 8.15
CA ALA A 16 4.64 53.80 7.10
C ALA A 16 4.22 52.51 7.80
N GLY A 17 2.93 52.18 7.64
CA GLY A 17 2.36 50.92 8.06
C GLY A 17 3.37 49.82 7.75
N MET A 18 3.91 49.22 8.81
CA MET A 18 4.43 47.87 8.71
C MET A 18 3.22 47.08 8.23
N SER A 19 3.17 46.87 6.91
CA SER A 19 2.37 45.85 6.27
C SER A 19 2.45 44.68 7.24
N GLU A 20 1.31 44.31 7.82
CA GLU A 20 1.12 42.95 8.28
C GLU A 20 1.72 42.12 7.16
N VAL A 21 2.87 41.51 7.44
CA VAL A 21 3.38 40.46 6.59
C VAL A 21 2.28 39.44 6.80
N ASP A 22 1.33 39.43 5.85
CA ASP A 22 0.22 38.49 5.77
C ASP A 22 0.73 37.21 6.38
N ASP A 23 0.12 36.79 7.49
CA ASP A 23 0.51 35.63 8.30
C ASP A 23 0.69 34.47 7.33
N ALA A 24 1.93 34.35 6.84
CA ALA A 24 2.19 33.61 5.63
C ALA A 24 1.95 32.17 6.01
N CYS A 25 1.03 31.55 5.29
CA CYS A 25 0.56 30.23 5.62
C CYS A 25 1.76 29.29 5.90
N ARG A 26 1.79 28.70 7.10
CA ARG A 26 2.86 27.79 7.55
C ARG A 26 2.34 26.37 7.41
N PRO A 27 2.52 25.73 6.23
CA PRO A 27 1.99 24.40 6.04
C PRO A 27 2.66 23.41 7.00
N PRO A 28 1.97 22.32 7.35
CA PRO A 28 2.63 21.16 7.93
C PRO A 28 3.75 20.67 7.02
N THR A 29 4.79 20.12 7.63
CA THR A 29 5.98 19.63 6.90
C THR A 29 5.93 18.13 6.69
N HIS A 30 5.14 17.40 7.47
CA HIS A 30 4.99 15.96 7.35
C HIS A 30 3.54 15.55 7.57
N MET A 31 3.23 14.36 7.09
CA MET A 31 1.96 13.67 7.33
C MET A 31 2.26 12.21 7.68
N ILE A 32 1.66 11.71 8.75
CA ILE A 32 1.60 10.27 9.01
C ILE A 32 0.39 9.72 8.26
N VAL A 33 0.60 8.70 7.44
CA VAL A 33 -0.42 7.90 6.78
C VAL A 33 -0.48 6.56 7.50
N ARG A 34 -1.53 6.32 8.28
CA ARG A 34 -1.77 5.05 8.98
C ARG A 34 -2.87 4.27 8.28
N LEU A 35 -2.65 2.99 8.02
CA LEU A 35 -3.67 2.07 7.53
C LEU A 35 -4.52 1.59 8.70
N LEU A 36 -5.84 1.74 8.59
CA LEU A 36 -6.79 1.22 9.56
C LEU A 36 -7.13 -0.22 9.15
N GLY A 37 -6.34 -1.17 9.66
CA GLY A 37 -6.23 -2.53 9.14
C GLY A 37 -7.50 -3.38 9.10
N SER A 38 -8.44 -3.20 10.03
CA SER A 38 -9.72 -3.93 10.01
C SER A 38 -10.66 -3.49 8.88
N ASP A 39 -10.51 -2.25 8.42
CA ASP A 39 -11.38 -1.62 7.43
C ASP A 39 -10.67 -1.39 6.08
N SER A 40 -9.34 -1.56 6.06
CA SER A 40 -8.51 -1.55 4.86
C SER A 40 -8.54 -2.92 4.20
N LEU A 41 -8.93 -2.92 2.93
CA LEU A 41 -9.27 -4.11 2.21
C LEU A 41 -8.52 -4.14 0.89
N PHE A 42 -7.42 -4.90 0.89
CA PHE A 42 -6.74 -5.22 -0.36
C PHE A 42 -7.29 -6.53 -0.89
N ARG A 43 -8.10 -6.43 -1.94
CA ARG A 43 -8.53 -7.58 -2.70
C ARG A 43 -7.67 -7.59 -3.98
N VAL A 44 -6.86 -8.64 -4.15
CA VAL A 44 -6.16 -8.95 -5.41
C VAL A 44 -6.81 -10.17 -6.01
N GLY A 45 -6.88 -10.22 -7.35
CA GLY A 45 -7.11 -11.44 -8.14
C GLY A 45 -8.24 -12.35 -7.63
N TRP A 46 -9.45 -12.21 -8.20
CA TRP A 46 -10.66 -12.87 -7.66
C TRP A 46 -10.77 -14.32 -8.16
N THR A 47 -9.91 -14.74 -9.08
CA THR A 47 -9.94 -16.09 -9.65
C THR A 47 -8.92 -17.05 -9.02
N GLY A 48 -8.24 -16.67 -7.93
CA GLY A 48 -7.36 -17.62 -7.22
C GLY A 48 -7.27 -17.44 -5.71
N LEU A 49 -6.69 -18.43 -5.03
CA LEU A 49 -6.86 -18.76 -3.62
C LEU A 49 -6.44 -17.68 -2.60
N GLY A 50 -5.63 -16.70 -2.97
CA GLY A 50 -5.23 -15.61 -2.07
C GLY A 50 -6.22 -14.46 -2.13
N HIS A 51 -7.20 -14.44 -1.24
CA HIS A 51 -8.19 -13.36 -1.17
C HIS A 51 -8.15 -12.62 0.16
N GLY A 52 -8.27 -11.29 0.10
CA GLY A 52 -8.65 -10.45 1.24
C GLY A 52 -7.64 -10.47 2.39
N PHE A 53 -6.43 -9.99 2.13
CA PHE A 53 -5.53 -9.72 3.25
C PHE A 53 -5.93 -8.39 3.91
N SER A 54 -6.12 -8.46 5.22
CA SER A 54 -6.21 -7.28 6.08
C SER A 54 -4.81 -6.80 6.39
N PHE A 55 -4.59 -5.49 6.33
CA PHE A 55 -3.35 -4.93 6.86
C PHE A 55 -3.35 -5.03 8.39
N ALA A 56 -2.16 -5.07 8.98
CA ALA A 56 -2.01 -4.87 10.41
C ALA A 56 -2.62 -3.52 10.83
N SER A 57 -3.31 -3.49 11.98
CA SER A 57 -4.12 -2.34 12.42
C SER A 57 -3.34 -1.08 12.79
N ASP A 58 -2.01 -1.09 12.69
CA ASP A 58 -1.14 0.02 13.08
C ASP A 58 -0.01 0.29 12.07
N SER A 59 -0.11 -0.26 10.85
CA SER A 59 0.88 0.02 9.80
C SER A 59 0.83 1.50 9.42
N ALA A 60 1.86 2.25 9.78
CA ALA A 60 1.94 3.69 9.51
C ALA A 60 3.24 4.06 8.82
N VAL A 61 3.17 5.05 7.94
CA VAL A 61 4.35 5.65 7.31
C VAL A 61 4.29 7.15 7.40
N ALA A 62 5.45 7.78 7.48
CA ALA A 62 5.55 9.21 7.34
C ALA A 62 5.88 9.60 5.90
N VAL A 63 5.27 10.68 5.44
CA VAL A 63 5.60 11.35 4.19
C VAL A 63 5.95 12.80 4.46
N GLU A 64 6.88 13.34 3.69
CA GLU A 64 7.21 14.76 3.66
C GLU A 64 6.14 15.51 2.84
N LEU A 65 5.65 16.63 3.36
CA LEU A 65 4.79 17.58 2.67
C LEU A 65 5.61 18.74 2.13
N ARG A 66 5.41 19.10 0.86
CA ARG A 66 6.17 20.14 0.17
C ARG A 66 5.37 20.82 -0.93
N GLY A 67 5.91 21.93 -1.43
CA GLY A 67 5.35 22.60 -2.61
C GLY A 67 3.88 23.00 -2.45
N CYS A 68 3.47 23.36 -1.23
CA CYS A 68 2.09 23.72 -0.96
C CYS A 68 1.69 24.99 -1.72
N THR A 69 0.40 25.08 -2.06
CA THR A 69 -0.19 26.29 -2.64
C THR A 69 -0.03 27.48 -1.68
N ALA A 70 -0.16 28.71 -2.21
CA ALA A 70 0.05 29.93 -1.43
C ALA A 70 -0.89 30.06 -0.20
N ASP A 71 -2.04 29.40 -0.24
CA ASP A 71 -3.06 29.30 0.82
C ASP A 71 -2.98 28.02 1.67
N CYS A 72 -1.94 27.20 1.45
CA CYS A 72 -1.72 25.84 1.96
C CYS A 72 -2.97 24.96 1.96
N THR A 73 -3.77 25.04 0.91
CA THR A 73 -4.88 24.10 0.76
C THR A 73 -4.40 22.81 0.16
N GLU A 74 -3.50 22.85 -0.84
CA GLU A 74 -3.00 21.65 -1.50
C GLU A 74 -1.48 21.55 -1.34
N CYS A 75 -0.99 20.37 -0.98
CA CYS A 75 0.42 20.07 -0.84
C CYS A 75 0.79 18.82 -1.63
N LEU A 76 2.01 18.80 -2.18
CA LEU A 76 2.61 17.57 -2.70
C LEU A 76 3.16 16.78 -1.53
N PHE A 77 3.10 15.44 -1.60
CA PHE A 77 3.77 14.58 -0.64
C PHE A 77 4.71 13.57 -1.30
N ARG A 78 5.74 13.16 -0.56
CA ARG A 78 6.72 12.14 -0.95
C ARG A 78 7.13 11.31 0.28
N GLY A 79 7.28 10.01 0.12
CA GLY A 79 7.87 9.15 1.16
C GLY A 79 8.00 7.69 0.73
N PRO A 80 8.17 6.76 1.68
CA PRO A 80 8.29 7.01 3.12
C PRO A 80 9.55 7.82 3.49
N VAL A 81 9.51 8.52 4.63
CA VAL A 81 10.65 9.24 5.22
C VAL A 81 10.81 8.89 6.69
N ASP A 82 12.03 8.98 7.20
CA ASP A 82 12.30 8.87 8.63
C ASP A 82 11.71 10.06 9.40
N LEU A 83 11.00 9.77 10.49
CA LEU A 83 10.68 10.77 11.50
C LEU A 83 11.56 10.55 12.75
N PRO A 84 11.90 11.62 13.48
CA PRO A 84 12.46 11.48 14.82
C PRO A 84 11.52 10.63 15.68
N LEU A 85 12.06 9.64 16.39
CA LEU A 85 11.31 8.70 17.24
C LEU A 85 10.44 9.38 18.32
N GLU A 86 10.65 10.66 18.59
CA GLU A 86 9.94 11.42 19.62
C GLU A 86 8.66 12.13 19.13
N VAL A 87 8.31 12.04 17.84
CA VAL A 87 7.12 12.72 17.32
C VAL A 87 5.84 11.91 17.63
N GLY A 88 5.43 11.98 18.90
CA GLY A 88 4.07 11.67 19.36
C GLY A 88 3.84 10.26 19.92
N SER A 89 2.65 10.07 20.50
CA SER A 89 2.13 8.82 21.07
C SER A 89 1.73 7.78 20.01
N ALA A 90 2.25 7.89 18.80
CA ALA A 90 1.83 7.14 17.62
C ALA A 90 2.52 5.76 17.49
N GLY A 91 3.31 5.35 18.49
CA GLY A 91 4.21 4.21 18.39
C GLY A 91 5.41 4.50 17.48
N PRO A 92 6.32 3.55 17.30
CA PRO A 92 7.40 3.68 16.32
C PRO A 92 6.80 3.67 14.90
N VAL A 93 6.49 4.86 14.38
CA VAL A 93 6.13 5.09 12.95
C VAL A 93 7.30 4.73 12.02
N ASN A 94 8.49 4.52 12.59
CA ASN A 94 9.67 4.20 11.83
C ASN A 94 9.83 2.67 11.67
N HIS A 95 9.36 2.18 10.53
CA HIS A 95 9.47 0.78 10.10
C HIS A 95 10.66 0.55 9.14
N HIS A 96 11.69 1.40 9.20
CA HIS A 96 12.92 1.24 8.42
C HIS A 96 13.79 0.13 9.01
N ARG A 97 13.84 -1.03 8.33
CA ARG A 97 14.49 -2.26 8.80
C ARG A 97 15.42 -2.84 7.76
N CYS A 98 16.38 -3.65 8.20
CA CYS A 98 17.27 -4.34 7.28
C CYS A 98 16.52 -5.45 6.54
N ALA A 99 16.64 -5.48 5.21
CA ALA A 99 15.91 -6.41 4.35
C ALA A 99 16.23 -7.89 4.62
N ASN A 100 17.38 -8.15 5.24
CA ASN A 100 17.82 -9.51 5.59
C ASN A 100 17.69 -9.85 7.07
N ASP A 101 17.32 -8.88 7.92
CA ASP A 101 17.06 -9.08 9.34
C ASP A 101 16.13 -7.97 9.84
N THR A 102 14.82 -8.23 9.72
CA THR A 102 13.78 -7.25 10.06
C THR A 102 13.78 -6.88 11.55
N SER A 103 14.42 -7.69 12.41
CA SER A 103 14.57 -7.38 13.84
C SER A 103 15.49 -6.18 14.07
N ARG A 104 16.24 -5.79 13.05
CA ARG A 104 17.21 -4.71 13.09
C ARG A 104 16.64 -3.46 12.42
N ALA A 105 16.41 -2.44 13.23
CA ALA A 105 16.19 -1.09 12.71
C ALA A 105 17.46 -0.55 12.06
N CYS A 106 17.27 0.27 11.03
CA CYS A 106 18.34 0.91 10.30
C CYS A 106 17.88 2.30 9.86
N THR A 107 18.84 3.12 9.45
CA THR A 107 18.61 4.44 8.84
C THR A 107 19.30 4.58 7.48
N ALA A 108 20.20 3.63 7.17
CA ALA A 108 20.88 3.51 5.89
C ALA A 108 21.36 2.07 5.67
N ASP A 109 21.63 1.71 4.41
CA ASP A 109 22.14 0.39 4.03
C ASP A 109 23.42 -0.03 4.77
N ALA A 110 24.26 0.94 5.13
CA ALA A 110 25.50 0.69 5.87
C ALA A 110 25.24 0.06 7.25
N ASP A 111 24.09 0.31 7.86
CA ASP A 111 23.69 -0.34 9.11
C ASP A 111 23.49 -1.84 8.85
N CYS A 112 22.94 -2.21 7.70
CA CYS A 112 22.64 -3.59 7.33
C CYS A 112 23.84 -4.38 6.79
N ALA A 113 24.99 -3.73 6.57
CA ALA A 113 26.17 -4.36 5.99
C ALA A 113 26.82 -5.48 6.84
N ALA A 114 26.62 -5.48 8.16
CA ALA A 114 27.19 -6.50 9.05
C ALA A 114 26.55 -7.89 8.85
N SER A 115 25.33 -7.93 8.31
CA SER A 115 24.62 -9.11 7.86
C SER A 115 24.71 -9.12 6.33
N VAL A 116 25.63 -9.89 5.74
CA VAL A 116 25.65 -10.35 4.33
C VAL A 116 25.13 -9.37 3.23
N GLY A 117 25.33 -8.04 3.34
CA GLY A 117 24.97 -7.07 2.31
C GLY A 117 23.47 -6.77 2.11
N GLY A 118 22.72 -6.53 3.20
CA GLY A 118 21.31 -6.10 3.10
C GLY A 118 21.13 -4.60 2.81
N SER A 119 19.99 -4.23 2.24
CA SER A 119 19.49 -2.84 2.15
C SER A 119 18.61 -2.48 3.34
N CYS A 120 18.44 -1.19 3.57
CA CYS A 120 17.58 -0.63 4.60
C CYS A 120 16.26 -0.18 3.97
N GLU A 121 15.17 -0.89 4.27
CA GLU A 121 13.89 -0.78 3.57
C GLU A 121 12.74 -0.43 4.52
N PHE A 122 11.77 0.33 4.04
CA PHE A 122 10.58 0.66 4.82
C PHE A 122 9.54 -0.43 4.69
N TYR A 123 9.06 -0.94 5.83
CA TYR A 123 8.06 -1.99 5.88
C TYR A 123 6.68 -1.46 6.28
N LEU A 124 5.64 -2.07 5.73
CA LEU A 124 4.26 -1.82 6.10
C LEU A 124 3.80 -2.87 7.13
N GLY A 125 4.37 -2.80 8.34
CA GLY A 125 4.17 -3.80 9.40
C GLY A 125 5.13 -5.00 9.31
N PRO A 126 5.13 -5.89 10.33
CA PRO A 126 5.87 -7.16 10.29
C PRO A 126 5.29 -8.13 9.25
N SER A 127 5.96 -9.25 9.01
CA SER A 127 5.40 -10.32 8.18
C SER A 127 4.07 -10.81 8.75
N PHE A 128 3.16 -11.27 7.88
CA PHE A 128 1.87 -11.84 8.26
C PHE A 128 1.57 -13.12 7.48
N ALA A 129 0.83 -14.01 8.11
CA ALA A 129 0.35 -15.22 7.45
C ALA A 129 -0.71 -14.86 6.40
N VAL A 130 -0.50 -15.37 5.19
CA VAL A 130 -1.46 -15.39 4.10
C VAL A 130 -1.91 -16.83 3.96
N ASP A 131 -3.21 -17.04 4.18
CA ASP A 131 -3.82 -18.33 3.96
C ASP A 131 -4.16 -18.50 2.47
N PHE A 132 -3.53 -19.48 1.82
CA PHE A 132 -3.78 -19.83 0.43
C PHE A 132 -4.71 -21.04 0.29
N ASP A 133 -5.19 -21.65 1.38
CA ASP A 133 -6.15 -22.75 1.29
C ASP A 133 -7.11 -22.71 2.46
N LYS A 134 -8.43 -22.71 2.20
CA LYS A 134 -9.44 -22.80 3.26
C LYS A 134 -9.27 -24.01 4.19
N ASN A 135 -8.50 -25.02 3.79
CA ASN A 135 -8.16 -26.16 4.64
C ASN A 135 -7.01 -25.88 5.64
N GLY A 136 -6.38 -24.71 5.59
CA GLY A 136 -5.27 -24.30 6.46
C GLY A 136 -3.96 -25.05 6.20
N GLU A 137 -3.85 -25.76 5.07
CA GLU A 137 -2.67 -26.60 4.76
C GLU A 137 -1.53 -25.82 4.09
N ARG A 138 -1.79 -24.59 3.63
CA ARG A 138 -0.81 -23.74 2.95
C ARG A 138 -0.84 -22.32 3.47
N GLU A 139 -0.07 -22.09 4.52
CA GLU A 139 0.30 -20.76 4.95
C GLU A 139 1.58 -20.35 4.21
N ALA A 140 1.58 -19.18 3.58
CA ALA A 140 2.82 -18.49 3.26
C ALA A 140 2.84 -17.16 3.99
N CYS A 141 4.01 -16.55 4.07
CA CYS A 141 4.17 -15.29 4.79
C CYS A 141 4.33 -14.20 3.77
N ALA A 142 3.53 -13.16 3.90
CA ALA A 142 3.77 -11.93 3.18
C ALA A 142 4.45 -10.94 4.11
N GLN A 143 5.47 -10.27 3.60
CA GLN A 143 5.97 -9.05 4.19
C GLN A 143 5.88 -7.95 3.14
N ILE A 144 5.20 -6.87 3.49
CA ILE A 144 4.98 -5.76 2.57
C ILE A 144 6.04 -4.70 2.85
N GLN A 145 6.79 -4.33 1.81
CA GLN A 145 7.77 -3.25 1.83
C GLN A 145 7.42 -2.17 0.81
N PHE A 146 7.79 -0.95 1.10
CA PHE A 146 7.77 0.14 0.13
C PHE A 146 9.03 0.03 -0.71
N LYS A 147 8.85 -0.16 -2.01
CA LYS A 147 9.97 -0.37 -2.93
C LYS A 147 9.90 0.64 -4.06
N GLU A 148 11.05 1.20 -4.40
CA GLU A 148 11.20 1.95 -5.65
C GLU A 148 11.10 0.96 -6.81
N ILE A 149 10.20 1.24 -7.75
CA ILE A 149 10.04 0.38 -8.91
C ILE A 149 11.24 0.57 -9.82
N GLU A 150 11.82 -0.55 -10.27
CA GLU A 150 13.10 -0.52 -10.99
C GLU A 150 13.06 0.32 -12.28
N SER A 151 11.88 0.45 -12.88
CA SER A 151 11.68 1.28 -14.08
C SER A 151 11.69 2.80 -13.81
N ASP A 152 11.57 3.24 -12.55
CA ASP A 152 11.52 4.64 -12.14
C ASP A 152 12.27 4.87 -10.80
N ARG A 153 13.57 4.51 -10.76
CA ARG A 153 14.42 4.62 -9.55
C ARG A 153 14.58 6.03 -8.99
N ASP A 154 14.18 7.07 -9.72
CA ASP A 154 14.24 8.45 -9.22
C ASP A 154 12.95 8.83 -8.45
N ARG A 155 11.93 7.97 -8.50
CA ARG A 155 10.64 8.18 -7.87
C ARG A 155 10.56 7.40 -6.56
N ALA A 156 10.44 8.13 -5.45
CA ALA A 156 10.15 7.52 -4.16
C ALA A 156 8.84 6.72 -4.17
N PRO A 157 8.74 5.65 -3.36
CA PRO A 157 7.63 4.67 -3.41
C PRO A 157 6.24 5.28 -3.21
N ILE A 158 6.10 6.34 -2.42
CA ILE A 158 4.81 7.00 -2.16
C ILE A 158 4.89 8.45 -2.62
N GLN A 159 4.00 8.87 -3.52
CA GLN A 159 3.88 10.26 -3.95
C GLN A 159 2.44 10.64 -4.30
N GLY A 160 2.11 11.92 -4.16
CA GLY A 160 0.79 12.41 -4.52
C GLY A 160 0.52 13.84 -4.10
N THR A 161 -0.76 14.17 -4.06
CA THR A 161 -1.30 15.44 -3.53
C THR A 161 -2.25 15.17 -2.38
N VAL A 162 -2.24 16.06 -1.39
CA VAL A 162 -3.23 16.13 -0.32
C VAL A 162 -3.82 17.52 -0.25
N ASN A 163 -5.14 17.60 -0.18
CA ASN A 163 -5.87 18.80 0.14
C ASN A 163 -6.14 18.83 1.66
N LEU A 164 -5.50 19.77 2.34
CA LEU A 164 -5.56 19.95 3.79
C LEU A 164 -6.91 20.49 4.28
N VAL A 165 -7.78 21.00 3.39
CA VAL A 165 -9.10 21.51 3.77
C VAL A 165 -10.13 20.39 3.83
N ASP A 166 -10.25 19.60 2.77
CA ASP A 166 -11.29 18.59 2.63
C ASP A 166 -10.79 17.14 2.80
N GLY A 167 -9.49 16.96 3.05
CA GLY A 167 -8.87 15.65 3.23
C GLY A 167 -8.71 14.84 1.96
N GLN A 168 -8.91 15.46 0.79
CA GLN A 168 -8.76 14.78 -0.48
C GLN A 168 -7.30 14.34 -0.68
N VAL A 169 -7.08 13.03 -0.79
CA VAL A 169 -5.78 12.44 -1.16
C VAL A 169 -5.87 11.86 -2.56
N SER A 170 -4.83 12.09 -3.36
CA SER A 170 -4.61 11.45 -4.66
C SER A 170 -3.16 11.02 -4.79
N PHE A 171 -2.92 9.72 -4.86
CA PHE A 171 -1.60 9.17 -5.11
C PHE A 171 -1.29 9.21 -6.61
N SER A 172 -0.19 9.85 -6.97
CA SER A 172 0.40 9.73 -8.31
C SER A 172 1.31 8.50 -8.40
N HIS A 173 1.72 7.96 -7.25
CA HIS A 173 2.52 6.77 -7.15
C HIS A 173 2.38 6.09 -5.78
N PHE A 174 2.29 4.77 -5.78
CA PHE A 174 2.22 3.94 -4.58
C PHE A 174 2.82 2.57 -4.88
N GLY A 175 4.14 2.45 -4.76
CA GLY A 175 4.91 1.24 -5.01
C GLY A 175 5.02 0.37 -3.77
N LEU A 176 4.65 -0.90 -3.90
CA LEU A 176 4.82 -1.92 -2.87
C LEU A 176 5.56 -3.13 -3.45
N ALA A 177 6.27 -3.86 -2.60
CA ALA A 177 6.70 -5.21 -2.89
C ALA A 177 6.23 -6.13 -1.77
N ILE A 178 5.80 -7.33 -2.13
CA ILE A 178 5.44 -8.40 -1.22
C ILE A 178 6.55 -9.44 -1.26
N GLN A 179 7.33 -9.51 -0.20
CA GLN A 179 8.28 -10.59 0.00
C GLN A 179 7.53 -11.80 0.53
N GLN A 180 7.73 -12.95 -0.10
CA GLN A 180 7.07 -14.19 0.30
C GLN A 180 8.03 -15.12 1.06
N GLY A 181 7.59 -15.58 2.23
CA GLY A 181 8.27 -16.57 3.07
C GLY A 181 7.47 -17.85 3.22
N THR A 182 8.13 -18.92 3.70
CA THR A 182 7.50 -20.24 3.88
C THR A 182 6.94 -20.48 5.28
N LEU A 183 7.46 -19.80 6.31
CA LEU A 183 7.09 -20.02 7.71
C LEU A 183 6.98 -18.69 8.43
N CYS A 184 5.83 -18.42 9.04
CA CYS A 184 5.56 -17.10 9.59
C CYS A 184 5.99 -17.11 11.05
N GLY A 185 6.89 -16.20 11.40
CA GLY A 185 7.34 -16.07 12.78
C GLY A 185 6.31 -15.32 13.60
N GLN A 186 5.85 -15.94 14.69
CA GLN A 186 4.99 -15.30 15.68
C GLN A 186 5.75 -15.03 16.96
N CYS A 187 5.33 -14.00 17.69
CA CYS A 187 5.83 -13.71 19.02
C CYS A 187 4.87 -14.25 20.08
N GLU A 188 5.21 -15.38 20.68
CA GLU A 188 4.38 -16.02 21.70
C GLU A 188 4.68 -15.47 23.09
N GLY A 189 3.63 -15.19 23.87
CA GLY A 189 3.77 -14.82 25.28
C GLY A 189 4.09 -13.35 25.55
N ASP A 190 4.03 -12.49 24.52
CA ASP A 190 4.03 -11.04 24.69
C ASP A 190 2.64 -10.46 24.44
N ASP A 191 1.95 -10.13 25.54
CA ASP A 191 0.59 -9.60 25.54
C ASP A 191 0.52 -8.07 25.33
N MET A 192 1.67 -7.37 25.30
CA MET A 192 1.72 -5.91 25.24
C MET A 192 2.28 -5.44 23.89
N LEU A 193 1.42 -4.85 23.06
CA LEU A 193 1.83 -4.32 21.76
C LEU A 193 2.74 -3.09 21.91
N PHE A 194 3.85 -3.09 21.16
CA PHE A 194 4.75 -1.93 21.00
C PHE A 194 5.25 -1.32 22.33
N ASP A 195 5.50 -2.12 23.37
CA ASP A 195 5.93 -1.62 24.68
C ASP A 195 7.47 -1.48 24.82
N GLY A 196 8.20 -1.81 23.76
CA GLY A 196 9.66 -1.79 23.67
C GLY A 196 10.35 -2.93 24.42
N LYS A 197 9.60 -3.90 24.95
CA LYS A 197 10.15 -5.07 25.65
C LYS A 197 9.96 -6.32 24.83
N ARG A 198 10.99 -7.17 24.88
CA ARG A 198 10.99 -8.47 24.21
C ARG A 198 10.61 -9.58 25.18
N ASP A 199 9.42 -9.50 25.75
CA ASP A 199 8.96 -10.42 26.79
C ASP A 199 8.44 -11.75 26.21
N GLY A 200 8.19 -11.81 24.91
CA GLY A 200 7.75 -13.00 24.19
C GLY A 200 8.90 -13.84 23.64
N THR A 201 8.56 -14.93 22.96
CA THR A 201 9.49 -15.83 22.28
C THR A 201 9.04 -16.08 20.84
N CYS A 202 9.96 -15.92 19.88
CA CYS A 202 9.69 -16.26 18.50
C CYS A 202 9.40 -17.75 18.39
N ALA A 203 8.30 -18.07 17.74
CA ALA A 203 7.92 -19.42 17.35
C ALA A 203 7.59 -19.43 15.86
N HIS A 204 7.95 -20.52 15.18
CA HIS A 204 7.53 -20.78 13.82
C HIS A 204 6.79 -22.11 13.74
N PRO A 205 5.84 -22.29 12.81
CA PRO A 205 5.31 -23.60 12.51
C PRO A 205 6.47 -24.55 12.20
N PRO A 206 6.40 -25.82 12.65
CA PRO A 206 7.48 -26.77 12.42
C PRO A 206 7.73 -26.88 10.91
N PRO A 207 8.99 -26.73 10.46
CA PRO A 207 9.31 -26.81 9.05
C PRO A 207 8.86 -28.15 8.44
N PRO A 208 8.52 -28.20 7.14
CA PRO A 208 8.46 -29.46 6.41
C PRO A 208 9.76 -30.23 6.64
N THR A 209 9.66 -31.52 6.96
CA THR A 209 10.79 -32.36 7.41
C THR A 209 12.03 -32.16 6.54
N GLY A 210 13.11 -31.65 7.14
CA GLY A 210 14.42 -31.50 6.49
C GLY A 210 14.81 -30.08 6.06
N THR A 211 14.04 -29.05 6.41
CA THR A 211 14.47 -27.64 6.27
C THR A 211 15.07 -27.10 7.57
N ASP A 212 16.01 -26.16 7.45
CA ASP A 212 16.63 -25.51 8.60
C ASP A 212 15.58 -24.79 9.45
N PRO A 213 15.74 -24.74 10.79
CA PRO A 213 14.85 -23.97 11.64
C PRO A 213 14.82 -22.52 11.17
N ALA A 214 13.64 -21.91 11.23
CA ALA A 214 13.47 -20.54 10.80
C ALA A 214 14.37 -19.59 11.62
N PRO A 215 14.82 -18.47 11.03
CA PRO A 215 15.71 -17.55 11.72
C PRO A 215 15.06 -17.08 13.03
N ARG A 216 15.85 -17.09 14.11
CA ARG A 216 15.48 -16.59 15.43
C ARG A 216 14.38 -17.38 16.17
N ASP A 217 14.02 -18.58 15.75
CA ASP A 217 13.17 -19.48 16.54
C ASP A 217 13.73 -19.65 17.98
N GLY A 218 12.85 -19.52 18.98
CA GLY A 218 13.19 -19.54 20.41
C GLY A 218 13.91 -18.29 20.95
N LYS A 219 14.04 -17.21 20.18
CA LYS A 219 14.64 -15.94 20.64
C LYS A 219 13.59 -14.98 21.20
N ALA A 220 14.02 -14.08 22.09
CA ALA A 220 13.15 -13.06 22.64
C ALA A 220 12.61 -12.12 21.54
N CYS A 221 11.33 -11.76 21.63
CA CYS A 221 10.64 -10.90 20.68
C CYS A 221 9.63 -9.99 21.36
N GLU A 222 9.31 -8.89 20.68
CA GLU A 222 8.22 -7.97 21.01
C GLU A 222 7.07 -8.15 20.01
N THR A 223 5.82 -8.22 20.47
CA THR A 223 4.65 -8.20 19.58
C THR A 223 4.46 -6.80 19.03
N HIS A 224 4.44 -6.69 17.70
CA HIS A 224 4.21 -5.42 17.02
C HIS A 224 2.79 -5.31 16.46
N THR A 225 2.11 -6.41 16.15
CA THR A 225 0.69 -6.31 15.75
C THR A 225 -0.01 -7.64 15.96
N VAL A 226 -1.33 -7.59 16.03
CA VAL A 226 -2.17 -8.77 15.96
C VAL A 226 -2.81 -8.82 14.58
N ALA A 227 -2.43 -9.80 13.77
CA ALA A 227 -3.07 -10.03 12.47
C ALA A 227 -4.44 -10.69 12.64
N ALA A 228 -5.25 -10.65 11.59
CA ALA A 228 -6.53 -11.37 11.56
C ALA A 228 -6.34 -12.85 11.94
N GLY A 229 -7.22 -13.37 12.80
CA GLY A 229 -7.08 -14.71 13.38
C GLY A 229 -6.34 -14.75 14.73
N GLY A 230 -5.88 -13.61 15.25
CA GLY A 230 -5.24 -13.53 16.57
C GLY A 230 -3.74 -13.84 16.55
N TRP A 231 -3.10 -13.70 15.40
CA TRP A 231 -1.70 -14.05 15.19
C TRP A 231 -0.79 -12.88 15.61
N PHE A 232 0.11 -13.13 16.55
CA PHE A 232 0.98 -12.11 17.17
C PHE A 232 2.24 -11.91 16.30
N ALA A 233 2.17 -10.97 15.37
CA ALA A 233 3.24 -10.73 14.41
C ALA A 233 4.34 -9.81 15.00
N SER A 234 5.59 -10.07 14.63
CA SER A 234 6.74 -9.34 15.15
C SER A 234 7.84 -9.16 14.12
N TYR A 235 8.48 -7.99 14.12
CA TYR A 235 9.71 -7.77 13.35
C TYR A 235 10.87 -8.61 13.86
N ASP A 236 10.84 -9.03 15.14
CA ASP A 236 11.87 -9.85 15.75
C ASP A 236 11.84 -11.31 15.29
N CYS A 237 10.73 -11.73 14.69
CA CYS A 237 10.48 -13.08 14.21
C CYS A 237 10.31 -13.06 12.68
N PRO A 238 11.40 -12.83 11.92
CA PRO A 238 11.34 -12.76 10.46
C PRO A 238 10.75 -14.05 9.88
N ALA A 239 10.13 -13.93 8.71
CA ALA A 239 9.68 -15.11 7.98
C ALA A 239 10.88 -16.03 7.68
N GLY A 240 10.63 -17.34 7.68
CA GLY A 240 11.60 -18.32 7.19
C GLY A 240 11.93 -18.05 5.72
N PRO A 241 13.15 -18.40 5.26
CA PRO A 241 13.56 -18.17 3.88
C PRO A 241 12.52 -18.76 2.91
N GLY A 242 12.00 -17.89 2.04
CA GLY A 242 11.04 -18.26 1.01
C GLY A 242 11.72 -18.80 -0.23
N VAL A 243 11.09 -19.78 -0.87
CA VAL A 243 11.46 -20.23 -2.22
C VAL A 243 10.68 -19.47 -3.31
N LEU A 244 9.75 -18.61 -2.93
CA LEU A 244 8.76 -18.03 -3.84
C LEU A 244 9.16 -16.70 -4.46
N GLY A 245 10.35 -16.17 -4.15
CA GLY A 245 10.82 -14.88 -4.67
C GLY A 245 10.03 -13.68 -4.12
N ASP A 246 10.52 -12.48 -4.41
CA ASP A 246 9.81 -11.24 -4.12
C ASP A 246 8.81 -10.97 -5.24
N ILE A 247 7.55 -10.74 -4.88
CA ILE A 247 6.53 -10.24 -5.80
C ILE A 247 6.56 -8.73 -5.73
N GLU A 248 7.04 -8.09 -6.79
CA GLU A 248 6.88 -6.64 -6.92
C GLU A 248 5.44 -6.34 -7.35
N LEU A 249 4.65 -5.74 -6.46
CA LEU A 249 3.36 -5.17 -6.80
C LEU A 249 3.59 -3.69 -7.07
N ASP A 250 4.06 -3.38 -8.27
CA ASP A 250 3.86 -2.04 -8.79
C ASP A 250 2.37 -1.85 -8.95
N LEU A 251 1.74 -1.23 -7.96
CA LEU A 251 0.34 -0.88 -8.10
C LEU A 251 0.17 0.07 -9.27
N GLY A 252 1.21 0.78 -9.74
CA GLY A 252 1.23 1.54 -11.00
C GLY A 252 0.10 2.55 -11.13
N VAL A 253 -0.66 2.73 -10.05
CA VAL A 253 -2.01 3.27 -10.08
C VAL A 253 -1.86 4.75 -9.92
N SER A 254 -1.68 5.43 -11.05
CA SER A 254 -2.36 6.70 -11.21
C SER A 254 -3.85 6.45 -10.92
N GLY A 255 -4.32 6.83 -9.73
CA GLY A 255 -5.75 6.73 -9.39
C GLY A 255 -6.11 6.27 -7.99
N LEU A 256 -5.17 5.77 -7.16
CA LEU A 256 -5.47 5.53 -5.74
C LEU A 256 -5.81 6.88 -5.10
N SER A 257 -7.09 7.07 -4.80
CA SER A 257 -7.58 8.39 -4.44
C SER A 257 -8.89 8.33 -3.67
N THR A 258 -9.17 9.41 -2.96
CA THR A 258 -10.38 9.59 -2.15
C THR A 258 -11.68 9.81 -2.94
N PRO A 259 -11.68 10.29 -4.20
CA PRO A 259 -12.88 10.20 -5.05
C PRO A 259 -13.23 8.76 -5.45
N GLY A 260 -12.28 7.84 -5.38
CA GLY A 260 -12.41 6.49 -5.91
C GLY A 260 -12.34 6.45 -7.44
N VAL A 261 -12.77 5.33 -8.02
CA VAL A 261 -12.74 5.12 -9.47
C VAL A 261 -13.90 4.24 -9.93
N GLU A 262 -14.39 4.53 -11.12
CA GLU A 262 -15.41 3.75 -11.81
C GLU A 262 -14.89 3.33 -13.17
N TRP A 263 -15.01 2.04 -13.48
CA TRP A 263 -14.78 1.49 -14.81
C TRP A 263 -16.11 1.16 -15.46
N THR A 264 -16.17 1.36 -16.78
CA THR A 264 -17.30 0.95 -17.62
C THR A 264 -16.77 0.10 -18.76
N LEU A 265 -17.36 -1.07 -18.98
CA LEU A 265 -17.05 -1.88 -20.16
C LEU A 265 -17.52 -1.15 -21.42
N THR A 266 -16.64 -1.02 -22.40
CA THR A 266 -16.95 -0.38 -23.69
C THR A 266 -16.62 -1.32 -24.84
N ALA A 267 -16.96 -0.91 -26.06
CA ALA A 267 -16.52 -1.62 -27.26
C ALA A 267 -14.99 -1.77 -27.37
N ALA A 268 -14.22 -0.86 -26.74
CA ALA A 268 -12.75 -0.88 -26.73
C ALA A 268 -12.17 -1.81 -25.65
N SER A 269 -12.98 -2.28 -24.70
CA SER A 269 -12.56 -3.29 -23.72
C SER A 269 -12.23 -4.61 -24.43
N PRO A 270 -11.25 -5.38 -23.92
CA PRO A 270 -10.85 -6.65 -24.51
C PRO A 270 -12.02 -7.64 -24.50
N ALA A 271 -12.06 -8.51 -25.50
CA ALA A 271 -12.96 -9.66 -25.46
C ALA A 271 -12.48 -10.66 -24.41
N CYS A 272 -13.39 -11.41 -23.80
CA CYS A 272 -13.02 -12.52 -22.93
C CYS A 272 -12.59 -13.74 -23.75
N GLU A 273 -11.58 -14.50 -23.32
CA GLU A 273 -11.17 -15.71 -24.03
C GLU A 273 -12.26 -16.79 -23.97
N GLN A 274 -12.87 -16.97 -22.79
CA GLN A 274 -13.88 -18.00 -22.57
C GLN A 274 -15.23 -17.66 -23.21
N ASP A 275 -15.48 -16.38 -23.50
CA ASP A 275 -16.69 -15.91 -24.18
C ASP A 275 -16.36 -14.66 -25.04
N PRO A 276 -15.93 -14.85 -26.30
CA PRO A 276 -15.48 -13.75 -27.17
C PRO A 276 -16.56 -12.73 -27.53
N ASP A 277 -17.85 -13.08 -27.34
CA ASP A 277 -18.97 -12.17 -27.55
C ASP A 277 -19.15 -11.19 -26.37
N LYS A 278 -18.40 -11.40 -25.27
CA LYS A 278 -18.43 -10.61 -24.05
C LYS A 278 -17.14 -9.82 -23.86
N LYS A 279 -17.26 -8.73 -23.11
CA LYS A 279 -16.16 -7.87 -22.72
C LYS A 279 -15.61 -8.27 -21.36
N CYS A 280 -14.29 -8.20 -21.25
CA CYS A 280 -13.56 -8.42 -20.02
C CYS A 280 -13.01 -7.10 -19.50
N TRP A 281 -12.91 -6.99 -18.18
CA TRP A 281 -12.39 -5.79 -17.51
C TRP A 281 -10.90 -5.59 -17.75
N CYS A 282 -10.17 -6.69 -17.87
CA CYS A 282 -8.74 -6.70 -18.07
C CYS A 282 -8.38 -7.65 -19.22
N GLY A 283 -7.31 -7.29 -19.92
CA GLY A 283 -6.68 -8.06 -20.97
C GLY A 283 -5.16 -7.96 -20.85
N GLU A 284 -4.49 -8.32 -21.94
CA GLU A 284 -3.04 -8.26 -22.04
C GLU A 284 -2.65 -7.58 -23.35
N CYS A 285 -1.67 -6.68 -23.30
CA CYS A 285 -1.14 -6.03 -24.47
C CYS A 285 -0.39 -7.03 -25.35
N SER A 286 -0.59 -6.93 -26.66
CA SER A 286 0.00 -7.87 -27.63
C SER A 286 1.53 -7.82 -27.75
N ASN A 287 2.22 -6.84 -27.16
CA ASN A 287 3.67 -6.71 -27.20
C ASN A 287 4.33 -7.45 -26.02
N PRO A 288 5.44 -8.18 -26.23
CA PRO A 288 6.17 -8.83 -25.13
C PRO A 288 7.06 -7.82 -24.35
N PRO A 289 7.19 -7.96 -23.01
CA PRO A 289 6.32 -8.76 -22.15
C PRO A 289 4.90 -8.17 -22.14
N GLY A 290 3.89 -9.04 -22.18
CA GLY A 290 2.49 -8.59 -22.21
C GLY A 290 2.15 -7.84 -20.94
N GLN A 291 1.78 -6.57 -21.10
CA GLN A 291 1.39 -5.71 -19.99
C GLN A 291 -0.11 -5.82 -19.76
N PRO A 292 -0.59 -5.76 -18.51
CA PRO A 292 -2.01 -5.67 -18.24
C PRO A 292 -2.61 -4.43 -18.90
N CYS A 293 -3.81 -4.56 -19.42
CA CYS A 293 -4.51 -3.44 -20.03
C CYS A 293 -6.01 -3.55 -19.80
N ARG A 294 -6.68 -2.40 -19.78
CA ARG A 294 -8.14 -2.28 -19.80
C ARG A 294 -8.64 -2.02 -21.22
N ASP A 295 -7.87 -1.26 -21.99
CA ASP A 295 -8.12 -1.00 -23.40
C ASP A 295 -6.80 -0.77 -24.16
N SER A 296 -6.87 -0.64 -25.48
CA SER A 296 -5.66 -0.51 -26.30
C SER A 296 -4.89 0.81 -26.08
N GLY A 297 -5.46 1.77 -25.35
CA GLY A 297 -4.77 3.01 -24.96
C GLY A 297 -3.73 2.79 -23.86
N ASP A 298 -3.87 1.73 -23.06
CA ASP A 298 -2.91 1.36 -22.01
C ASP A 298 -1.64 0.71 -22.60
N CYS A 299 -1.71 0.26 -23.85
CA CYS A 299 -0.63 -0.45 -24.52
C CYS A 299 0.35 0.50 -25.24
N ALA A 300 1.60 0.04 -25.41
CA ALA A 300 2.58 0.75 -26.23
C ALA A 300 2.04 1.01 -27.65
N THR A 301 2.48 2.11 -28.27
CA THR A 301 1.97 2.52 -29.59
C THR A 301 2.05 1.38 -30.62
N GLY A 302 0.88 0.98 -31.15
CA GLY A 302 0.75 -0.08 -32.14
C GLY A 302 0.44 -1.47 -31.56
N ALA A 303 0.49 -1.66 -30.25
CA ALA A 303 -0.05 -2.84 -29.57
C ALA A 303 -1.55 -2.68 -29.31
N VAL A 304 -2.24 -3.81 -29.17
CA VAL A 304 -3.67 -3.87 -28.85
C VAL A 304 -3.88 -4.60 -27.53
N CYS A 305 -4.91 -4.19 -26.80
CA CYS A 305 -5.35 -4.90 -25.61
C CYS A 305 -6.21 -6.10 -26.01
N GLY A 306 -5.64 -7.29 -25.91
CA GLY A 306 -6.27 -8.54 -26.30
C GLY A 306 -6.91 -9.27 -25.13
N ALA A 307 -7.66 -10.33 -25.45
CA ALA A 307 -8.09 -11.30 -24.45
C ALA A 307 -6.86 -11.90 -23.77
N ALA A 308 -6.89 -11.94 -22.44
CA ALA A 308 -5.88 -12.66 -21.70
C ALA A 308 -6.27 -14.12 -21.48
N ALA A 309 -5.27 -14.96 -21.25
CA ALA A 309 -5.47 -16.38 -21.00
C ALA A 309 -6.42 -16.62 -19.81
N ASN A 310 -7.39 -17.50 -19.98
CA ASN A 310 -8.44 -17.89 -19.05
C ASN A 310 -9.36 -16.74 -18.56
N SER A 311 -9.42 -15.61 -19.27
CA SER A 311 -10.27 -14.48 -18.89
C SER A 311 -11.77 -14.77 -19.07
N ALA A 312 -12.57 -14.35 -18.09
CA ALA A 312 -14.03 -14.53 -18.03
C ALA A 312 -14.73 -13.21 -17.61
N PRO A 313 -15.97 -12.95 -18.06
CA PRO A 313 -16.61 -11.63 -17.93
C PRO A 313 -16.97 -11.21 -16.49
N SER A 314 -17.40 -12.14 -15.65
CA SER A 314 -17.84 -11.87 -14.26
C SER A 314 -16.82 -12.30 -13.19
N GLY A 315 -15.68 -12.85 -13.61
CA GLY A 315 -14.73 -13.55 -12.72
C GLY A 315 -15.26 -14.90 -12.18
N CYS A 316 -16.51 -15.28 -12.46
CA CYS A 316 -17.07 -16.59 -12.15
C CYS A 316 -17.25 -17.41 -13.41
N LEU A 317 -17.11 -18.74 -13.28
CA LEU A 317 -17.57 -19.68 -14.29
C LEU A 317 -19.10 -19.83 -14.30
N ASP A 318 -19.75 -19.52 -13.17
CA ASP A 318 -21.20 -19.67 -12.95
C ASP A 318 -21.89 -18.31 -12.61
N THR A 319 -23.04 -18.35 -11.94
CA THR A 319 -23.84 -17.18 -11.55
C THR A 319 -23.19 -16.40 -10.39
N CYS A 320 -22.88 -15.12 -10.63
CA CYS A 320 -22.52 -14.15 -9.60
C CYS A 320 -23.79 -13.60 -8.94
N VAL A 321 -23.95 -13.79 -7.63
CA VAL A 321 -25.09 -13.27 -6.85
C VAL A 321 -24.68 -11.94 -6.22
N ALA A 322 -25.42 -10.87 -6.50
CA ALA A 322 -25.15 -9.55 -5.94
C ALA A 322 -25.05 -9.56 -4.42
N THR A 323 -23.99 -8.95 -3.90
CA THR A 323 -23.79 -8.71 -2.46
C THR A 323 -23.62 -7.23 -2.17
N ASP A 324 -23.14 -6.44 -3.14
CA ASP A 324 -23.10 -4.99 -3.11
C ASP A 324 -23.24 -4.45 -4.55
N GLU A 325 -24.47 -4.07 -4.89
CA GLU A 325 -24.81 -3.56 -6.24
C GLU A 325 -24.13 -2.22 -6.54
N ASP A 326 -23.92 -1.38 -5.53
CA ASP A 326 -23.32 -0.04 -5.71
C ASP A 326 -21.87 -0.14 -6.18
N ARG A 327 -21.14 -1.15 -5.70
CA ARG A 327 -19.77 -1.46 -6.14
C ARG A 327 -19.71 -2.34 -7.37
N GLY A 328 -20.85 -2.90 -7.79
CA GLY A 328 -20.90 -3.92 -8.84
C GLY A 328 -20.19 -5.20 -8.41
N VAL A 329 -20.34 -5.63 -7.15
CA VAL A 329 -19.74 -6.88 -6.64
C VAL A 329 -20.79 -7.85 -6.10
N GLY A 330 -20.48 -9.13 -6.25
CA GLY A 330 -21.30 -10.24 -5.81
C GLY A 330 -20.47 -11.34 -5.16
N THR A 331 -21.11 -12.49 -4.94
CA THR A 331 -20.45 -13.75 -4.60
C THR A 331 -20.93 -14.86 -5.52
N CYS A 332 -20.03 -15.77 -5.89
CA CYS A 332 -20.38 -17.02 -6.54
C CYS A 332 -19.90 -18.21 -5.72
N SER A 333 -20.58 -19.34 -5.88
CA SER A 333 -20.19 -20.60 -5.24
C SER A 333 -19.27 -21.35 -6.20
N THR A 334 -18.06 -21.68 -5.76
CA THR A 334 -17.13 -22.54 -6.50
C THR A 334 -16.89 -23.84 -5.74
N LEU A 335 -16.14 -24.77 -6.34
CA LEU A 335 -15.69 -25.99 -5.67
C LEU A 335 -14.86 -25.70 -4.40
N PHE A 336 -14.33 -24.47 -4.28
CA PHE A 336 -13.56 -23.98 -3.15
C PHE A 336 -14.39 -23.06 -2.23
N GLY A 337 -15.73 -23.10 -2.33
CA GLY A 337 -16.67 -22.32 -1.50
C GLY A 337 -17.07 -20.98 -2.11
N GLN A 338 -17.57 -20.05 -1.29
CA GLN A 338 -17.94 -18.72 -1.79
C GLN A 338 -16.69 -17.91 -2.15
N GLN A 339 -16.72 -17.30 -3.33
CA GLN A 339 -15.75 -16.33 -3.84
C GLN A 339 -16.48 -15.04 -4.17
N SER A 340 -15.80 -13.89 -4.01
CA SER A 340 -16.35 -12.62 -4.49
C SER A 340 -16.30 -12.58 -6.03
N CYS A 341 -17.15 -11.78 -6.66
CA CYS A 341 -17.18 -11.62 -8.11
C CYS A 341 -17.66 -10.24 -8.53
N PHE A 342 -17.50 -9.87 -9.80
CA PHE A 342 -18.05 -8.63 -10.32
C PHE A 342 -19.40 -8.88 -10.99
N LEU A 343 -20.34 -7.98 -10.70
CA LEU A 343 -21.65 -7.94 -11.32
C LEU A 343 -21.51 -7.37 -12.72
N GLY A 344 -21.27 -8.25 -13.68
CA GLY A 344 -21.22 -7.93 -15.09
C GLY A 344 -21.21 -9.21 -15.88
N ASP A 345 -22.20 -9.41 -16.74
CA ASP A 345 -22.22 -10.51 -17.70
C ASP A 345 -21.32 -10.22 -18.92
N GLY A 346 -20.37 -9.28 -18.78
CA GLY A 346 -19.50 -8.78 -19.83
C GLY A 346 -20.22 -7.95 -20.90
N ALA A 347 -21.46 -7.50 -20.65
CA ALA A 347 -22.13 -6.57 -21.54
C ALA A 347 -21.48 -5.17 -21.49
N GLU A 348 -21.38 -4.53 -22.65
CA GLU A 348 -21.01 -3.11 -22.73
C GLU A 348 -21.96 -2.25 -21.89
N GLY A 349 -21.42 -1.27 -21.18
CA GLY A 349 -22.14 -0.44 -20.22
C GLY A 349 -22.20 -1.01 -18.79
N SER A 350 -21.76 -2.25 -18.56
CA SER A 350 -21.55 -2.75 -17.19
C SER A 350 -20.53 -1.87 -16.47
N THR A 351 -20.74 -1.63 -15.18
CA THR A 351 -19.87 -0.76 -14.37
C THR A 351 -19.29 -1.50 -13.17
N MET A 352 -18.09 -1.10 -12.77
CA MET A 352 -17.39 -1.56 -11.57
C MET A 352 -16.88 -0.34 -10.84
N LYS A 353 -17.03 -0.30 -9.51
CA LYS A 353 -16.60 0.85 -8.71
C LYS A 353 -15.75 0.42 -7.54
N ALA A 354 -14.70 1.20 -7.29
CA ALA A 354 -14.00 1.21 -6.01
C ALA A 354 -14.25 2.58 -5.37
N LEU A 355 -14.88 2.58 -4.20
CA LEU A 355 -15.44 3.80 -3.60
C LEU A 355 -14.44 4.41 -2.63
N GLY A 356 -14.04 5.65 -2.89
CA GLY A 356 -13.27 6.44 -1.93
C GLY A 356 -14.18 7.25 -1.00
N ARG A 357 -13.57 7.82 0.04
CA ARG A 357 -14.16 8.76 0.99
C ARG A 357 -13.09 9.75 1.40
N GLN A 358 -13.44 11.02 1.53
CA GLN A 358 -12.60 12.03 2.15
C GLN A 358 -13.33 12.63 3.34
N ASP A 359 -12.65 12.74 4.47
CA ASP A 359 -13.12 13.51 5.61
C ASP A 359 -12.20 14.73 5.79
N PRO A 360 -12.73 15.93 6.08
CA PRO A 360 -11.90 17.11 6.29
C PRO A 360 -10.92 16.92 7.45
N PHE A 361 -9.84 17.70 7.44
CA PHE A 361 -8.92 17.72 8.58
C PHE A 361 -9.55 18.47 9.76
N GLU A 362 -9.73 17.78 10.88
CA GLU A 362 -10.17 18.35 12.15
C GLU A 362 -9.05 18.18 13.19
N GLY A 363 -8.54 19.29 13.74
CA GLY A 363 -7.44 19.25 14.70
C GLY A 363 -6.17 18.59 14.16
N GLY A 364 -5.90 18.72 12.86
CA GLY A 364 -4.75 18.13 12.19
C GLY A 364 -4.89 16.63 11.88
N ARG A 365 -6.09 16.06 12.00
CA ARG A 365 -6.37 14.65 11.68
C ARG A 365 -7.51 14.51 10.67
N SER A 366 -7.45 13.50 9.81
CA SER A 366 -8.49 13.13 8.86
C SER A 366 -8.59 11.60 8.75
N GLN A 367 -9.79 11.08 8.53
CA GLN A 367 -10.01 9.68 8.19
C GLN A 367 -10.53 9.57 6.76
N SER A 368 -9.73 9.06 5.85
CA SER A 368 -10.04 9.03 4.42
C SER A 368 -9.95 7.62 3.89
N ARG A 369 -10.86 7.23 3.00
CA ARG A 369 -10.75 5.99 2.24
C ARG A 369 -10.22 6.32 0.86
N VAL A 370 -9.07 5.77 0.50
CA VAL A 370 -8.61 5.79 -0.88
C VAL A 370 -8.99 4.51 -1.59
N ALA A 371 -9.34 4.62 -2.86
CA ALA A 371 -9.73 3.48 -3.66
C ALA A 371 -9.16 3.58 -5.08
N THR A 372 -8.88 2.42 -5.68
CA THR A 372 -8.54 2.30 -7.10
C THR A 372 -8.97 0.94 -7.66
N LEU A 373 -8.96 0.86 -8.98
CA LEU A 373 -9.14 -0.35 -9.77
C LEU A 373 -7.87 -0.53 -10.61
N ALA A 374 -7.35 -1.75 -10.68
CA ALA A 374 -6.15 -2.09 -11.42
C ALA A 374 -6.29 -3.43 -12.15
N CYS A 375 -5.60 -3.56 -13.28
CA CYS A 375 -5.40 -4.83 -13.95
C CYS A 375 -4.00 -5.34 -13.60
N PHE A 376 -3.92 -6.57 -13.09
CA PHE A 376 -2.64 -7.24 -12.84
C PHE A 376 -2.38 -8.30 -13.90
N SER A 377 -1.11 -8.54 -14.23
CA SER A 377 -0.72 -9.51 -15.26
C SER A 377 -0.89 -10.92 -14.73
N GLY A 378 -1.31 -11.83 -15.62
CA GLY A 378 -1.02 -13.25 -15.42
C GLY A 378 0.50 -13.43 -15.39
N ALA A 379 1.01 -14.26 -14.49
CA ALA A 379 2.43 -14.58 -14.51
C ALA A 379 2.82 -15.13 -15.89
N PRO A 380 3.96 -14.70 -16.47
CA PRO A 380 4.48 -15.35 -17.66
C PRO A 380 4.74 -16.82 -17.34
N ASP A 381 4.26 -17.72 -18.19
CA ASP A 381 4.45 -19.16 -18.07
C ASP A 381 5.96 -19.49 -17.97
N GLY A 382 6.53 -19.66 -16.76
CA GLY A 382 7.94 -20.09 -16.66
C GLY A 382 8.70 -19.82 -15.35
N GLU A 383 8.63 -20.81 -14.46
CA GLU A 383 9.69 -21.35 -13.58
C GLU A 383 10.38 -20.56 -12.45
N ASP A 384 10.36 -19.23 -12.31
CA ASP A 384 11.02 -18.61 -11.13
C ASP A 384 10.14 -17.54 -10.44
N GLY A 385 9.60 -17.88 -9.26
CA GLY A 385 9.09 -16.93 -8.26
C GLY A 385 7.87 -16.08 -8.63
N THR A 386 7.03 -16.52 -9.57
CA THR A 386 5.87 -15.73 -10.02
C THR A 386 4.55 -16.28 -9.51
N ILE A 387 3.57 -15.37 -9.35
CA ILE A 387 2.19 -15.63 -8.94
C ILE A 387 1.62 -16.77 -9.78
N HIS A 388 1.62 -17.98 -9.21
CA HIS A 388 1.06 -19.15 -9.85
C HIS A 388 -0.41 -18.88 -10.23
N GLN A 389 -0.92 -19.54 -11.27
CA GLN A 389 -2.35 -19.58 -11.65
C GLN A 389 -3.31 -19.85 -10.47
N LEU A 390 -2.76 -20.26 -9.32
CA LEU A 390 -3.42 -20.31 -8.03
C LEU A 390 -3.91 -18.95 -7.52
N LEU A 391 -3.48 -17.77 -8.01
CA LEU A 391 -4.07 -16.46 -7.64
C LEU A 391 -4.96 -15.84 -8.72
N GLY A 392 -5.16 -16.51 -9.85
CA GLY A 392 -6.18 -16.11 -10.83
C GLY A 392 -5.92 -14.75 -11.47
N PHE A 393 -4.95 -14.73 -12.39
CA PHE A 393 -4.61 -13.53 -13.14
C PHE A 393 -4.52 -13.85 -14.64
N PRO A 394 -4.78 -12.85 -15.51
CA PRO A 394 -5.11 -11.46 -15.17
C PRO A 394 -6.58 -11.24 -14.80
N ALA A 395 -6.81 -10.42 -13.79
CA ALA A 395 -8.14 -10.10 -13.28
C ALA A 395 -8.19 -8.64 -12.79
N PRO A 396 -9.35 -7.98 -12.91
CA PRO A 396 -9.57 -6.69 -12.27
C PRO A 396 -9.43 -6.83 -10.76
N SER A 397 -8.82 -5.83 -10.15
CA SER A 397 -8.65 -5.77 -8.70
C SER A 397 -9.07 -4.41 -8.16
N ALA A 398 -9.92 -4.43 -7.13
CA ALA A 398 -10.28 -3.29 -6.32
C ALA A 398 -9.42 -3.22 -5.07
N ILE A 399 -8.75 -2.07 -4.90
CA ILE A 399 -7.91 -1.77 -3.75
C ILE A 399 -8.61 -0.65 -3.00
N GLU A 400 -9.01 -0.90 -1.76
CA GLU A 400 -9.62 0.09 -0.87
C GLU A 400 -8.81 0.14 0.42
N ALA A 401 -8.31 1.30 0.81
CA ALA A 401 -7.55 1.46 2.04
C ALA A 401 -8.15 2.59 2.87
N GLU A 402 -8.47 2.29 4.12
CA GLU A 402 -8.88 3.28 5.12
C GLU A 402 -7.63 3.85 5.76
N LEU A 403 -7.50 5.16 5.67
CA LEU A 403 -6.33 5.91 6.10
C LEU A 403 -6.72 6.81 7.26
N GLU A 404 -5.92 6.81 8.32
CA GLU A 404 -5.84 7.93 9.24
C GLU A 404 -4.64 8.80 8.85
N LEU A 405 -4.92 10.07 8.55
CA LEU A 405 -3.93 11.07 8.20
C LEU A 405 -3.69 11.98 9.40
N THR A 406 -2.44 12.14 9.82
CA THR A 406 -2.08 13.06 10.91
C THR A 406 -1.02 14.05 10.44
N LEU A 407 -1.32 15.34 10.47
CA LEU A 407 -0.39 16.40 10.09
C LEU A 407 0.61 16.68 11.22
N LEU A 408 1.86 16.91 10.84
CA LEU A 408 2.95 17.21 11.76
C LEU A 408 3.71 18.47 11.34
N GLY A 409 4.08 19.27 12.34
CA GLY A 409 4.69 20.58 12.13
C GLY A 409 3.68 21.63 11.65
N GLY A 410 4.00 22.91 11.86
CA GLY A 410 3.12 24.02 11.51
C GLY A 410 1.97 24.27 12.51
N ASP A 411 1.45 25.50 12.51
CA ASP A 411 0.24 25.87 13.24
C ASP A 411 -0.94 25.79 12.26
N TYR A 412 -1.42 24.58 11.97
CA TYR A 412 -2.62 24.42 11.14
C TYR A 412 -3.88 24.61 12.00
N SER A 413 -4.22 25.87 12.27
CA SER A 413 -5.51 26.25 12.84
C SER A 413 -6.33 26.98 11.78
N LYS A 414 -7.18 26.24 11.05
CA LYS A 414 -8.30 26.85 10.31
C LYS A 414 -9.59 26.63 11.08
#